data_AF-A0ABC8AQ82-F1
#
_entry.id   AF-A0ABC8AQ82-F1
#
_cell.length_a   1.000
_cell.length_b   1.000
_cell.length_c   1.000
_cell.angle_alpha   90.00
_cell.angle_beta   90.00
_cell.angle_gamma   90.00
#
_symmetry.space_group_name_H-M   'P 1'
#
loop_
_entity.id
_entity.type
_entity.pdbx_description
1 polymer ?
#
loop_
_entity_poly.entity_id
_entity_poly.type
_entity_poly.pdbx_seq_one_letter_code
_entity_poly.pdbx_strand_id
1 'polypeptide(L)'
;MSPVNSDDPEAVLLQAQRRVLKIRTKLHRWARDDPHRRFDDLFDLVCDPAFLLLAWDRVSGNKGARTAGVDGRTAWAIKVFEGPETSSTSCARK
;
A
#
# COMPACT_ATOMS: atom_id res chain seq x y z
N MET A 1 23.98 -2.81 22.99
CA MET A 1 23.16 -2.22 21.90
C MET A 1 22.64 -3.38 21.06
N SER A 2 21.39 -3.78 21.24
CA SER A 2 20.76 -4.84 20.45
C SER A 2 20.42 -4.31 19.05
N PRO A 3 20.48 -5.15 18.00
CA PRO A 3 20.14 -4.71 16.65
C PRO A 3 18.64 -4.41 16.62
N VAL A 4 18.30 -3.20 16.17
CA VAL A 4 16.92 -2.81 15.87
C VAL A 4 16.51 -3.63 14.66
N ASN A 5 15.91 -4.81 14.89
CA ASN A 5 15.42 -5.65 13.82
C ASN A 5 14.48 -4.82 12.94
N SER A 6 14.79 -4.81 11.65
CA SER A 6 14.03 -4.15 10.59
C SER A 6 12.72 -4.89 10.25
N ASP A 7 12.25 -5.74 11.17
CA ASP A 7 11.15 -6.68 11.00
C ASP A 7 9.89 -6.29 11.80
N ASP A 8 9.86 -5.12 12.44
CA ASP A 8 8.65 -4.58 13.06
C ASP A 8 7.75 -3.92 12.00
N PRO A 9 6.61 -4.54 11.63
CA PRO A 9 5.73 -4.01 10.59
C PRO A 9 5.14 -2.65 10.98
N GLU A 10 4.97 -2.39 12.27
CA GLU A 10 4.42 -1.12 12.77
C GLU A 10 5.43 0.01 12.60
N ALA A 11 6.69 -0.21 12.93
CA ALA A 11 7.78 0.74 12.69
C ALA A 11 7.94 1.07 11.19
N VAL A 12 7.86 0.06 10.32
CA VAL A 12 7.92 0.24 8.86
C VAL A 12 6.74 1.09 8.37
N LEU A 13 5.52 0.80 8.83
CA LEU A 13 4.33 1.57 8.47
C LEU A 13 4.43 3.02 8.96
N LEU A 14 4.91 3.26 10.19
CA LEU A 14 5.12 4.61 10.72
C LEU A 14 6.15 5.39 9.90
N GLN A 15 7.23 4.74 9.47
CA GLN A 15 8.22 5.37 8.58
C GLN A 15 7.62 5.71 7.22
N ALA A 16 6.83 4.80 6.64
CA ALA A 16 6.12 5.02 5.38
C ALA A 16 5.14 6.21 5.50
N GLN A 17 4.34 6.25 6.57
CA GLN A 17 3.43 7.36 6.87
C GLN A 17 4.15 8.71 6.92
N ARG A 18 5.30 8.77 7.61
CA ARG A 18 6.12 9.98 7.69
C ARG A 18 6.63 10.42 6.31
N ARG A 19 7.05 9.49 5.45
CA ARG A 19 7.50 9.78 4.07
C ARG A 19 6.35 10.32 3.22
N VAL A 20 5.20 9.65 3.24
CA VAL A 20 4.00 10.08 2.49
C VAL A 20 3.51 11.45 2.94
N LEU A 21 3.49 11.73 4.26
CA LEU A 21 3.04 13.02 4.77
C LEU A 21 3.93 14.17 4.27
N LYS A 22 5.26 14.00 4.28
CA LYS A 22 6.19 15.00 3.74
C LYS A 22 5.90 15.30 2.27
N ILE A 23 5.66 14.26 1.47
CA ILE A 23 5.37 14.40 0.04
C ILE A 23 4.02 15.09 -0.17
N ARG A 24 2.96 14.65 0.52
CA ARG A 24 1.63 15.27 0.45
C ARG A 24 1.68 16.75 0.80
N THR A 25 2.42 17.13 1.84
CA THR A 25 2.59 18.53 2.23
C THR A 25 3.28 19.35 1.13
N LYS A 26 4.30 18.79 0.47
CA LYS A 26 4.96 19.44 -0.68
C LYS A 26 4.01 19.61 -1.86
N LEU A 27 3.32 18.54 -2.26
CA LEU A 27 2.36 18.58 -3.36
C LEU A 27 1.23 19.57 -3.09
N HIS A 28 0.69 19.56 -1.87
CA HIS A 28 -0.36 20.50 -1.46
C HIS A 28 0.12 21.96 -1.55
N ARG A 29 1.33 22.24 -1.07
CA ARG A 29 1.91 23.58 -1.20
C ARG A 29 2.06 23.98 -2.67
N TRP A 30 2.66 23.13 -3.49
CA TRP A 30 2.86 23.40 -4.91
C TRP A 30 1.55 23.62 -5.67
N ALA A 31 0.52 22.82 -5.39
CA ALA A 31 -0.80 22.99 -5.99
C ALA A 31 -1.49 24.30 -5.54
N ARG A 32 -1.21 24.78 -4.32
CA ARG A 32 -1.71 26.08 -3.84
C ARG A 32 -0.96 27.25 -4.45
N ASP A 33 0.35 27.14 -4.61
CA ASP A 33 1.20 28.23 -5.13
C ASP A 33 1.00 28.42 -6.65
N ASP A 34 0.77 27.33 -7.39
CA ASP A 34 0.51 27.35 -8.83
C ASP A 34 -0.62 26.36 -9.19
N PRO A 35 -1.88 26.84 -9.31
CA PRO A 35 -3.02 26.01 -9.67
C PRO A 35 -2.94 25.35 -11.05
N HIS A 36 -2.07 25.85 -11.94
CA HIS A 36 -1.88 25.32 -13.30
C HIS A 36 -0.67 24.39 -13.41
N ARG A 37 0.07 24.17 -12.31
CA ARG A 37 1.20 23.26 -12.27
C ARG A 37 0.78 21.84 -12.66
N ARG A 38 1.52 21.27 -13.60
CA ARG A 38 1.44 19.85 -13.93
C ARG A 38 2.38 19.04 -13.03
N PHE A 39 1.97 17.82 -12.70
CA PHE A 39 2.78 16.86 -11.95
C PHE A 39 3.09 15.69 -12.89
N ASP A 40 4.26 15.72 -13.53
CA ASP A 40 4.61 14.76 -14.57
C ASP A 40 5.02 13.38 -14.01
N ASP A 41 5.49 13.33 -12.76
CA ASP A 41 6.01 12.11 -12.12
C ASP A 41 5.02 11.45 -11.13
N LEU A 42 3.70 11.66 -11.31
CA LEU A 42 2.70 11.10 -10.39
C LEU A 42 2.69 9.57 -10.37
N PHE A 43 2.96 8.92 -11.52
CA PHE A 43 2.97 7.47 -11.59
C PHE A 43 4.08 6.87 -10.72
N ASP A 44 5.31 7.35 -10.90
CA ASP A 44 6.46 6.92 -10.10
C ASP A 44 6.23 7.21 -8.61
N LEU A 45 5.58 8.33 -8.31
CA LEU A 45 5.24 8.70 -6.95
C LEU A 45 4.18 7.77 -6.33
N VAL A 46 3.15 7.38 -7.07
CA VAL A 46 2.10 6.45 -6.59
C VAL A 46 2.66 5.04 -6.43
N CYS A 47 3.63 4.65 -7.26
CA CYS A 47 4.34 3.38 -7.19
C CYS A 47 5.44 3.34 -6.11
N ASP A 48 5.73 4.45 -5.42
CA ASP A 48 6.69 4.47 -4.31
C ASP A 48 6.24 3.49 -3.20
N PRO A 49 7.15 2.62 -2.70
CA PRO A 49 6.79 1.60 -1.70
C PRO A 49 6.11 2.16 -0.44
N ALA A 50 6.44 3.38 0.00
CA ALA A 50 5.78 3.97 1.16
C ALA A 50 4.32 4.36 0.87
N PHE A 51 4.01 4.77 -0.37
CA PHE A 51 2.64 5.01 -0.79
C PHE A 51 1.86 3.70 -0.88
N LEU A 52 2.45 2.66 -1.47
CA LEU A 52 1.80 1.34 -1.60
C LEU A 52 1.55 0.69 -0.23
N LEU A 53 2.52 0.72 0.69
CA LEU A 53 2.35 0.20 2.05
C LEU A 53 1.21 0.91 2.80
N LEU A 54 1.19 2.24 2.76
CA LEU A 54 0.14 3.01 3.43
C LEU A 54 -1.22 2.87 2.74
N ALA A 55 -1.24 2.71 1.42
CA ALA A 55 -2.47 2.44 0.69
C ALA A 55 -3.03 1.06 1.05
N TRP A 56 -2.17 0.04 1.09
CA TRP A 56 -2.53 -1.32 1.49
C TRP A 56 -3.11 -1.36 2.91
N ASP A 57 -2.42 -0.73 3.88
CA ASP A 57 -2.87 -0.62 5.26
C ASP A 57 -4.32 -0.12 5.33
N ARG A 58 -4.61 0.98 4.63
CA ARG A 58 -5.98 1.54 4.55
C ARG A 58 -6.96 0.63 3.82
N VAL A 59 -6.60 0.11 2.65
CA VAL A 59 -7.50 -0.72 1.82
C VAL A 59 -7.87 -2.01 2.54
N SER A 60 -6.93 -2.60 3.26
CA SER A 60 -7.14 -3.83 4.04
C SER A 60 -8.10 -3.63 5.22
N GLY A 61 -8.28 -2.39 5.69
CA GLY A 61 -9.24 -2.00 6.73
C GLY A 61 -10.64 -1.64 6.21
N ASN A 62 -10.87 -1.61 4.90
CA ASN A 62 -12.18 -1.25 4.34
C ASN A 62 -13.26 -2.30 4.68
N LYS A 63 -14.53 -1.86 4.78
CA LYS A 63 -15.70 -2.73 5.05
C LYS A 63 -15.76 -3.97 4.12
N GLY A 64 -15.30 -3.82 2.88
CA GLY A 64 -15.30 -4.88 1.86
C GLY A 64 -14.10 -5.83 1.91
N ALA A 65 -13.13 -5.68 2.83
CA ALA A 65 -11.86 -6.42 2.82
C ALA A 65 -12.01 -7.97 2.86
N ARG A 66 -13.14 -8.46 3.38
CA ARG A 66 -13.47 -9.90 3.46
C ARG A 66 -14.29 -10.42 2.28
N THR A 67 -14.70 -9.54 1.37
CA THR A 67 -15.49 -9.91 0.18
C THR A 67 -14.54 -10.11 -0.99
N ALA A 68 -14.72 -11.18 -1.74
CA ALA A 68 -13.92 -11.42 -2.93
C ALA A 68 -14.28 -10.41 -4.03
N GLY A 69 -13.27 -9.88 -4.71
CA GLY A 69 -13.46 -9.12 -5.95
C GLY A 69 -13.88 -10.03 -7.12
N VAL A 70 -14.02 -9.43 -8.30
CA VAL A 70 -14.25 -10.17 -9.56
C VAL A 70 -13.10 -11.13 -9.89
N ASP A 71 -11.91 -10.86 -9.35
CA ASP A 71 -10.71 -11.68 -9.40
C ASP A 71 -10.73 -12.88 -8.42
N GLY A 72 -11.78 -13.00 -7.60
CA GLY A 72 -11.92 -14.06 -6.60
C GLY A 72 -11.03 -13.89 -5.37
N ARG A 73 -10.32 -12.75 -5.21
CA ARG A 73 -9.37 -12.53 -4.09
C ARG A 73 -9.99 -11.62 -3.02
N THR A 74 -9.71 -11.92 -1.75
CA THR A 74 -10.00 -11.03 -0.61
C THR A 74 -8.72 -10.34 -0.15
N ALA A 75 -8.82 -9.22 0.57
CA ALA A 75 -7.63 -8.54 1.10
C ALA A 75 -6.83 -9.45 2.06
N TRP A 76 -7.52 -10.30 2.82
CA TRP A 76 -6.88 -11.31 3.66
C TRP A 76 -6.09 -12.34 2.85
N ALA A 77 -6.67 -12.85 1.75
CA ALA A 77 -6.01 -13.83 0.90
C ALA A 77 -4.73 -13.27 0.25
N ILE A 78 -4.70 -11.98 -0.07
CA ILE A 78 -3.51 -11.30 -0.60
C ILE A 78 -2.42 -11.19 0.47
N LYS A 79 -2.77 -10.78 1.70
CA LYS A 79 -1.81 -10.68 2.82
C LYS A 79 -1.13 -12.01 3.15
N VAL A 80 -1.85 -13.11 2.99
CA VAL A 80 -1.36 -14.47 3.29
C VAL A 80 -0.46 -15.03 2.18
N PHE A 81 -0.55 -14.51 0.94
CA PHE A 81 0.13 -15.09 -0.23
C PHE A 81 1.58 -14.63 -0.45
N GLU A 82 2.18 -13.88 0.48
CA GLU A 82 3.63 -13.59 0.43
C GLU A 82 4.48 -14.75 0.99
N GLY A 83 4.36 -15.91 0.36
CA GLY A 83 5.30 -17.03 0.45
C GLY A 83 5.52 -17.60 -0.96
N PRO A 84 6.73 -18.03 -1.34
CA PRO A 84 7.03 -18.40 -2.71
C PRO A 84 6.11 -19.54 -3.18
N GLU A 85 5.38 -19.26 -4.26
CA GLU A 85 4.66 -20.16 -5.15
C GLU A 85 4.37 -21.57 -4.60
N THR A 86 3.13 -21.83 -4.17
CA THR A 86 2.58 -23.18 -4.28
C THR A 86 1.35 -23.15 -5.17
N SER A 87 1.59 -23.57 -6.42
CA SER A 87 0.55 -24.08 -7.29
C SER A 87 -0.17 -25.23 -6.58
N SER A 88 -1.45 -25.07 -6.24
CA SER A 88 -2.47 -26.11 -6.44
C SER A 88 -3.87 -25.69 -6.00
N THR A 89 -4.73 -25.59 -7.01
CA THR A 89 -6.03 -26.28 -7.12
C THR A 89 -7.07 -26.06 -6.02
N SER A 90 -8.12 -25.30 -6.37
CA SER A 90 -9.49 -25.84 -6.42
C SER A 90 -10.49 -24.72 -6.71
N CYS A 91 -10.78 -24.54 -7.99
CA CYS A 91 -12.05 -23.96 -8.42
C CYS A 91 -13.15 -24.94 -8.00
N ALA A 92 -13.78 -24.72 -6.85
CA ALA A 92 -14.98 -25.45 -6.46
C ALA A 92 -16.15 -24.93 -7.29
N ARG A 93 -16.33 -25.53 -8.48
CA ARG A 93 -17.65 -25.68 -9.09
C ARG A 93 -18.26 -26.98 -8.55
N LYS A 94 -19.13 -26.86 -7.53
CA LYS A 94 -20.45 -27.50 -7.52
C LYS A 94 -21.32 -26.94 -6.40
#